data_AF-A0A845RQB7-F1
#
_entry.id   AF-A0A845RQB7-F1
#
_cell.length_a   1.000
_cell.length_b   1.000
_cell.length_c   1.000
_cell.angle_alpha   90.00
_cell.angle_beta   90.00
_cell.angle_gamma   90.00
#
_symmetry.space_group_name_H-M   'P 1'
#
loop_
_entity.id
_entity.type
_entity.pdbx_description
1 polymer ?
#
loop_
_entity_poly.entity_id
_entity_poly.type
_entity_poly.pdbx_seq_one_letter_code
_entity_poly.pdbx_strand_id
1 'polypeptide(L)' 'MRIRKLNAYKEQPRRNLCSEEGLRMRSLRPVEVESVFGDIKGNHGMRRFLLKGLEKVKIEWGFETVSDFV' A
#
# COMPACT_ATOMS: atom_id res chain seq x y z
N MET A 1 -17.04 -25.17 12.25
CA MET A 1 -17.29 -24.83 10.82
C MET A 1 -16.67 -23.49 10.38
N ARG A 2 -16.72 -22.42 11.20
CA ARG A 2 -16.24 -21.06 10.87
C ARG A 2 -14.73 -20.96 10.55
N ILE A 3 -13.88 -21.70 11.28
CA ILE A 3 -12.42 -21.73 11.09
C ILE A 3 -12.01 -22.34 9.73
N ARG A 4 -12.72 -23.38 9.26
CA ARG A 4 -12.41 -24.04 7.98
C ARG A 4 -12.63 -23.09 6.79
N LYS A 5 -13.69 -22.27 6.82
CA LYS A 5 -13.95 -21.23 5.82
C LYS A 5 -12.87 -20.13 5.83
N LEU A 6 -12.42 -19.69 7.01
CA LEU A 6 -11.35 -18.69 7.12
C LEU A 6 -10.01 -19.19 6.55
N ASN A 7 -9.69 -20.47 6.74
CA ASN A 7 -8.49 -21.06 6.17
C ASN A 7 -8.56 -21.14 4.65
N ALA A 8 -9.73 -21.45 4.08
CA ALA A 8 -9.93 -21.44 2.63
C ALA A 8 -9.71 -20.03 2.02
N TYR A 9 -10.18 -18.97 2.67
CA TYR A 9 -9.93 -17.59 2.20
C TYR A 9 -8.46 -17.15 2.32
N LYS A 10 -7.67 -17.78 3.20
CA LYS A 10 -6.23 -17.51 3.34
C LYS A 10 -5.38 -18.26 2.31
N GLU A 11 -5.86 -19.38 1.78
CA GLU A 11 -5.11 -20.16 0.79
C GLU A 11 -4.90 -19.41 -0.53
N GLN A 12 -5.94 -18.75 -1.06
CA GLN A 12 -5.85 -18.06 -2.33
C GLN A 12 -4.79 -16.92 -2.33
N PRO A 13 -4.77 -16.00 -1.33
CA PRO A 13 -3.70 -15.02 -1.21
C PRO A 13 -2.33 -15.66 -1.04
N ARG A 14 -2.22 -16.76 -0.26
CA ARG A 14 -0.94 -17.47 -0.09
C ARG A 14 -0.40 -17.99 -1.41
N ARG A 15 -1.25 -18.61 -2.23
CA ARG A 15 -0.86 -19.11 -3.56
C ARG A 15 -0.41 -17.98 -4.47
N ASN A 16 -1.13 -16.86 -4.48
CA ASN A 16 -0.75 -15.69 -5.29
C ASN A 16 0.59 -15.09 -4.82
N LEU A 17 0.77 -14.90 -3.51
CA LEU A 17 1.99 -14.31 -2.94
C LEU A 17 3.23 -15.21 -3.07
N CYS A 18 3.04 -16.54 -3.07
CA CYS A 18 4.11 -17.52 -3.24
C CYS A 18 4.31 -17.97 -4.70
N SER A 19 3.53 -17.45 -5.64
CA SER A 19 3.75 -17.68 -7.07
C SER A 19 5.03 -16.97 -7.54
N GLU A 20 5.58 -17.40 -8.67
CA GLU A 20 6.76 -16.76 -9.29
C GLU A 20 6.52 -15.26 -9.53
N GLU A 21 5.33 -14.90 -10.00
CA GLU A 21 4.92 -13.51 -10.17
C GLU A 21 4.83 -12.76 -8.83
N GLY A 22 4.27 -13.40 -7.80
CA GLY A 22 4.20 -12.81 -6.45
C GLY A 22 5.58 -12.54 -5.86
N LEU A 23 6.55 -13.43 -6.10
CA LEU A 23 7.93 -13.26 -5.68
C LEU A 23 8.63 -12.16 -6.48
N ARG A 24 8.41 -12.09 -7.79
CA ARG A 24 8.90 -11.02 -8.67
C ARG A 24 8.38 -9.64 -8.24
N MET A 25 7.07 -9.53 -7.99
CA MET A 25 6.49 -8.28 -7.50
C MET A 25 7.01 -7.91 -6.11
N ARG A 26 7.30 -8.90 -5.25
CA ARG A 26 7.86 -8.65 -3.92
C ARG A 26 9.28 -8.06 -3.99
N SER A 27 10.11 -8.50 -4.94
CA SER A 27 11.46 -7.95 -5.11
C SER A 27 11.46 -6.54 -5.70
N LEU A 28 10.40 -6.13 -6.39
CA LEU A 28 10.25 -4.77 -6.93
C LEU A 28 9.77 -3.74 -5.89
N ARG A 29 9.13 -4.18 -4.79
CA ARG A 29 8.59 -3.24 -3.77
C ARG A 29 9.60 -2.22 -3.25
N PRO A 30 10.85 -2.58 -2.91
CA PRO A 30 11.82 -1.61 -2.38
C PRO A 30 12.12 -0.46 -3.32
N VAL A 31 12.07 -0.72 -4.64
CA VAL A 31 12.46 0.24 -5.67
C VAL A 31 11.28 1.13 -6.07
N GLU A 32 10.10 0.53 -6.24
CA GLU A 32 8.94 1.26 -6.78
C GLU A 32 8.03 1.80 -5.69
N VAL A 33 7.57 0.93 -4.78
CA VAL A 33 6.46 1.27 -3.88
C VAL A 33 6.96 1.80 -2.54
N GLU A 34 8.01 1.19 -1.98
CA GLU A 34 8.54 1.55 -0.67
C GLU A 34 9.34 2.87 -0.73
N SER A 35 9.93 3.22 -1.87
CA SER A 35 10.61 4.51 -2.11
C SER A 35 9.64 5.68 -2.04
N VAL A 36 8.56 5.64 -2.83
CA VAL A 36 7.43 6.60 -2.83
C VAL A 36 6.90 6.81 -1.41
N PHE A 37 6.62 5.73 -0.67
CA PHE A 37 6.17 5.86 0.72
C PHE A 37 7.24 6.36 1.68
N GLY A 38 8.52 6.14 1.35
CA GLY A 38 9.67 6.68 2.07
C GLY A 38 9.72 8.20 1.94
N ASP A 39 9.58 8.71 0.71
CA ASP A 39 9.60 10.14 0.40
C ASP A 39 8.39 10.87 1.01
N ILE A 40 7.19 10.32 0.88
CA ILE A 40 5.98 10.87 1.53
C ILE A 40 6.16 10.99 3.06
N LYS A 41 6.77 10.00 3.72
CA LYS A 41 6.91 9.99 5.20
C LYS A 41 8.14 10.75 5.71
N GLY A 42 9.22 10.70 4.92
CA GLY A 42 10.53 11.21 5.24
C GLY A 42 10.69 12.64 4.76
N ASN A 43 10.60 12.84 3.44
CA ASN A 43 10.84 14.13 2.78
C ASN A 43 9.66 15.08 2.98
N HIS A 44 8.43 14.63 2.72
CA HIS A 44 7.25 15.49 2.90
C HIS A 44 6.83 15.57 4.38
N GLY A 45 7.33 14.66 5.21
CA GLY A 45 7.03 14.66 6.64
C GLY A 45 5.57 14.32 6.96
N MET A 46 4.83 13.73 6.01
CA MET A 46 3.43 13.38 6.21
C MET A 46 3.31 12.24 7.23
N ARG A 47 2.76 12.55 8.41
CA ARG A 47 2.55 11.56 9.49
C ARG A 47 1.08 11.32 9.81
N ARG A 48 0.24 12.33 9.58
CA ARG A 48 -1.20 12.33 9.89
C ARG A 48 -1.91 13.22 8.88
N PHE A 49 -3.14 12.86 8.53
CA PHE A 49 -4.02 13.74 7.80
C PHE A 49 -4.43 14.93 8.69
N LEU A 50 -4.33 16.13 8.15
CA LEU A 50 -4.73 17.37 8.80
C LEU A 50 -6.24 17.59 8.63
N LEU A 51 -6.78 17.22 7.47
CA LEU A 51 -8.19 17.39 7.16
C LEU A 51 -9.05 16.25 7.72
N LYS A 52 -10.31 16.57 8.04
CA LYS A 52 -11.30 15.61 8.53
C LYS A 52 -12.43 15.45 7.51
N GLY A 53 -12.91 14.22 7.37
CA GLY A 53 -13.93 13.83 6.39
C GLY A 53 -13.32 13.23 5.12
N LEU A 54 -13.96 12.19 4.59
CA LEU A 54 -13.41 11.39 3.48
C LEU A 54 -13.11 12.20 2.22
N GLU A 55 -13.96 13.17 1.91
CA GLU A 55 -13.78 14.03 0.73
C GLU A 55 -12.49 14.87 0.84
N LYS A 56 -12.26 15.51 1.98
CA LYS A 56 -11.10 16.36 2.21
C LYS A 56 -9.81 15.55 2.32
N VAL A 57 -9.86 14.39 2.99
CA VAL A 57 -8.72 13.47 3.08
C VAL A 57 -8.32 12.95 1.69
N LYS A 58 -9.27 12.71 0.78
CA LYS A 58 -8.95 12.33 -0.61
C LYS A 58 -8.20 13.45 -1.34
N ILE A 59 -8.58 14.70 -1.14
CA ILE A 59 -7.89 15.85 -1.73
C ILE A 59 -6.46 15.96 -1.17
N GLU A 60 -6.31 15.91 0.16
CA GLU A 60 -5.01 15.95 0.84
C GLU A 60 -4.07 14.84 0.36
N TRP A 61 -4.58 13.61 0.30
CA TRP A 61 -3.82 12.48 -0.23
C TRP A 61 -3.46 12.66 -1.72
N GLY A 62 -4.39 13.21 -2.52
CA GLY A 62 -4.15 13.50 -3.93
C GLY A 62 -2.97 14.45 -4.13
N PHE A 63 -2.91 15.56 -3.38
CA PHE A 63 -1.80 16.50 -3.46
C PHE A 63 -0.45 15.85 -3.12
N GLU A 64 -0.39 15.08 -2.03
CA GLU A 64 0.85 14.42 -1.60
C GLU A 64 1.33 13.38 -2.62
N THR A 65 0.41 12.59 -3.17
CA THR A 65 0.76 11.61 -4.21
C THR A 65 1.25 12.28 -5.49
N VAL A 66 0.57 13.32 -5.98
CA VAL A 66 0.99 14.05 -7.19
C VAL A 66 2.37 14.68 -7.02
N SER A 67 2.70 15.19 -5.83
CA SER A 67 4.02 15.77 -5.55
C SER A 67 5.16 14.75 -5.58
N ASP A 68 4.88 13.48 -5.37
CA ASP A 68 5.88 12.40 -5.42
C ASP A 68 6.03 11.78 -6.82
N PHE A 69 5.00 11.93 -7.67
CA PHE A 69 5.03 11.49 -9.07
C PHE A 69 5.64 12.51 -10.04
N VAL A 70 5.93 13.74 -9.60
CA VAL A 70 6.52 14.84 -10.40
C VAL A 70 7.95 15.10 -9.94
#